data_AF-A0ABD6AJD3-F1
#
_entry.id   AF-A0ABD6AJD3-F1
#
_cell.length_a   1.000
_cell.length_b   1.000
_cell.length_c   1.000
_cell.angle_alpha   90.00
_cell.angle_beta   90.00
_cell.angle_gamma   90.00
#
_symmetry.space_group_name_H-M   'P 1'
#
loop_
_entity.id
_entity.type
_entity.pdbx_description
1 polymer ?
#
loop_
_entity_poly.entity_id
_entity_poly.type
_entity_poly.pdbx_seq_one_letter_code
_entity_poly.pdbx_strand_id
1 'polypeptide(L)'
;MVAQTMRVTVNRGHRLAIGVVALTAVLAVTAGSTAADPPPANATRTVDARDTDPCLTPAAYNATYGQSPTPTQQLATCTDLTYAAPPAHAARMTTAAFPALEPGSADTSVYPPHADPVSAGAIADAHATVFAVYPATRVHLDPTTTRQYIAPTGTVRALVDYRVRDNLGPNRSVRSHRVRTVTLDIGTEQVASTTGTQTPTLSYNTTQTGEQPLTVTAEIAVSITVTGSRTTTFTQTVTVSDTRSVWVYRLTPEAYTVQYPDGQGGLAVYQGNPWHSLTLSGDATDRVRGVWRYYTARDPRWDHLIFSRATTTTTRPSAVRPLRVAAFPAQIGPRAVPVRDGPTVTAVWGVTTRSPATRLPPNVSVGVVTDEYTRSYGLAVRNETLDPEHVQVHGIVRGVSAPLSEVTRTARPIREPNLSVRLIDSSGSAATLRITVRDSQTGAPLRVTESAAPKPIVADGPDGTLSINGEPVTLGPDGTATRTVSEPGLYTVRFEPASWRTTSPAYTAASDTVRWHPLGTLAGWVQLLETAFWVGVPIAVAWIAGRQIAHLISGESRT
;
A
#
# COMPACT_ATOMS: atom_id res chain seq x y z
N MET A 1 -86.28 13.57 -58.25
CA MET A 1 -87.40 14.28 -58.90
C MET A 1 -88.32 14.77 -57.78
N VAL A 2 -88.67 16.07 -57.70
CA VAL A 2 -89.57 16.71 -56.71
C VAL A 2 -89.11 16.55 -55.23
N ALA A 3 -88.52 17.53 -54.54
CA ALA A 3 -88.95 18.90 -54.17
C ALA A 3 -89.85 18.97 -52.90
N GLN A 4 -89.29 19.64 -51.88
CA GLN A 4 -89.92 20.38 -50.77
C GLN A 4 -91.32 20.00 -50.25
N THR A 5 -91.42 19.83 -48.94
CA THR A 5 -92.42 20.61 -48.18
C THR A 5 -91.89 21.02 -46.81
N MET A 6 -92.05 22.30 -46.47
CA MET A 6 -91.60 22.91 -45.21
C MET A 6 -92.83 23.48 -44.52
N ARG A 7 -93.04 23.17 -43.23
CA ARG A 7 -93.90 23.98 -42.35
C ARG A 7 -93.34 24.13 -40.95
N VAL A 8 -93.13 25.39 -40.60
CA VAL A 8 -92.88 25.99 -39.28
C VAL A 8 -94.19 25.78 -38.45
N THR A 9 -94.22 25.62 -37.12
CA THR A 9 -93.95 26.69 -36.12
C THR A 9 -93.56 26.18 -34.72
N VAL A 10 -92.34 26.56 -34.30
CA VAL A 10 -91.94 27.12 -32.99
C VAL A 10 -92.85 26.91 -31.77
N ASN A 11 -92.30 26.29 -30.71
CA ASN A 11 -92.32 26.92 -29.39
C ASN A 11 -90.99 26.71 -28.62
N ARG A 12 -90.78 27.51 -27.58
CA ARG A 12 -89.47 27.88 -27.00
C ARG A 12 -88.83 26.77 -26.15
N GLY A 13 -87.51 26.59 -26.30
CA GLY A 13 -86.71 25.61 -25.55
C GLY A 13 -85.21 25.62 -25.93
N HIS A 14 -84.57 26.78 -25.85
CA HIS A 14 -83.11 26.95 -25.92
C HIS A 14 -82.58 27.08 -24.48
N ARG A 15 -81.43 26.58 -24.01
CA ARG A 15 -80.29 25.74 -24.49
C ARG A 15 -79.69 25.09 -23.21
N LEU A 16 -78.84 24.06 -23.20
CA LEU A 16 -78.11 23.30 -24.23
C LEU A 16 -77.95 21.83 -23.76
N ALA A 17 -77.54 20.90 -24.61
CA ALA A 17 -77.02 19.59 -24.20
C ALA A 17 -75.55 19.42 -24.66
N ILE A 18 -74.62 19.32 -23.70
CA ILE A 18 -73.26 18.79 -23.92
C ILE A 18 -72.99 17.82 -22.77
N GLY A 19 -73.48 16.59 -22.92
CA GLY A 19 -73.11 15.47 -22.07
C GLY A 19 -71.74 14.96 -22.49
N VAL A 20 -70.71 15.26 -21.70
CA VAL A 20 -69.32 14.88 -21.99
C VAL A 20 -69.18 13.37 -22.08
N VAL A 21 -68.67 12.87 -23.21
CA VAL A 21 -68.14 11.52 -23.30
C VAL A 21 -66.95 11.43 -22.36
N ALA A 22 -67.09 10.66 -21.29
CA ALA A 22 -66.02 10.40 -20.33
C ALA A 22 -64.95 9.50 -20.97
N LEU A 23 -64.10 10.08 -21.82
CA LEU A 23 -62.87 9.45 -22.25
C LEU A 23 -61.91 9.46 -21.06
N THR A 24 -61.90 8.38 -20.28
CA THR A 24 -60.90 8.15 -19.24
C THR A 24 -59.53 7.95 -19.89
N ALA A 25 -58.88 9.05 -20.22
CA ALA A 25 -57.46 9.07 -20.50
C ALA A 25 -56.74 8.63 -19.23
N VAL A 26 -56.34 7.36 -19.18
CA VAL A 26 -55.32 6.90 -18.25
C VAL A 26 -54.03 7.61 -18.65
N LEU A 27 -53.82 8.79 -18.07
CA LEU A 27 -52.51 9.40 -17.98
C LEU A 27 -51.69 8.47 -17.08
N ALA A 28 -51.14 7.44 -17.70
CA ALA A 28 -49.97 6.77 -17.18
C ALA A 28 -48.91 7.86 -17.04
N VAL A 29 -48.76 8.37 -15.82
CA VAL A 29 -47.55 9.08 -15.42
C VAL A 29 -46.46 8.02 -15.46
N THR A 30 -45.92 7.80 -16.65
CA THR A 30 -44.57 7.28 -16.81
C THR A 30 -43.70 8.32 -16.13
N ALA A 31 -43.44 8.11 -14.84
CA ALA A 31 -42.26 8.68 -14.22
C ALA A 31 -41.11 8.25 -15.12
N GLY A 32 -40.62 9.20 -15.92
CA GLY A 32 -39.52 8.95 -16.82
C GLY A 32 -38.36 8.53 -15.95
N SER A 33 -38.07 7.24 -15.91
CA SER A 33 -36.85 6.72 -15.31
C SER A 33 -35.73 7.31 -16.15
N THR A 34 -35.19 8.43 -15.69
CA THR A 34 -33.91 8.95 -16.16
C THR A 34 -32.97 7.76 -16.14
N ALA A 35 -32.38 7.43 -17.29
CA ALA A 35 -31.39 6.36 -17.36
C ALA A 35 -30.38 6.59 -16.24
N ALA A 36 -30.04 5.53 -15.51
CA ALA A 36 -29.07 5.66 -14.44
C ALA A 36 -27.76 6.22 -15.02
N ASP A 37 -27.01 7.00 -14.23
CA ASP A 37 -25.69 7.42 -14.70
C ASP A 37 -24.82 6.18 -14.93
N PRO A 38 -24.16 6.04 -16.10
CA PRO A 38 -23.28 4.92 -16.37
C PRO A 38 -22.11 4.91 -15.38
N PRO A 39 -21.56 3.73 -15.01
CA PRO A 39 -20.29 3.68 -14.31
C PRO A 39 -19.22 4.44 -15.13
N PRO A 40 -18.33 5.18 -14.46
CA PRO A 40 -17.37 6.05 -15.15
C PRO A 40 -16.34 5.24 -15.94
N ALA A 41 -16.11 5.62 -17.19
CA ALA A 41 -15.19 4.91 -18.10
C ALA A 41 -13.70 5.05 -17.76
N ASN A 42 -13.34 5.90 -16.79
CA ASN A 42 -11.95 6.24 -16.47
C ASN A 42 -11.50 5.56 -15.17
N ALA A 43 -10.33 4.92 -15.20
CA ALA A 43 -9.64 4.28 -14.07
C ALA A 43 -9.25 5.24 -12.90
N THR A 44 -9.73 6.47 -12.91
CA THR A 44 -9.48 7.54 -11.94
C THR A 44 -10.75 7.93 -11.16
N ARG A 45 -11.83 7.16 -11.25
CA ARG A 45 -13.05 7.39 -10.48
C ARG A 45 -13.75 6.07 -10.08
N THR A 46 -13.39 5.47 -8.94
CA THR A 46 -14.35 4.60 -8.23
C THR A 46 -15.50 5.48 -7.77
N VAL A 47 -16.69 5.26 -8.33
CA VAL A 47 -17.93 5.72 -7.71
C VAL A 47 -18.29 4.67 -6.66
N ASP A 48 -18.18 5.08 -5.40
CA ASP A 48 -18.84 4.48 -4.24
C ASP A 48 -18.76 2.96 -4.06
N ALA A 49 -17.52 2.44 -4.03
CA ALA A 49 -17.24 1.08 -3.59
C ALA A 49 -18.02 0.75 -2.30
N ARG A 50 -18.77 -0.36 -2.32
CA ARG A 50 -19.91 -0.77 -1.44
C ARG A 50 -21.28 -0.86 -2.11
N ASP A 51 -21.42 -0.44 -3.37
CA ASP A 51 -22.57 -0.86 -4.18
C ASP A 51 -22.36 -2.29 -4.71
N THR A 52 -23.42 -2.92 -5.24
CA THR A 52 -23.35 -4.32 -5.70
C THR A 52 -22.72 -4.38 -7.09
N ASP A 53 -21.82 -5.35 -7.32
CA ASP A 53 -21.22 -5.68 -8.62
C ASP A 53 -22.01 -6.81 -9.31
N PRO A 54 -23.01 -6.51 -10.17
CA PRO A 54 -23.84 -7.54 -10.82
C PRO A 54 -23.18 -8.22 -12.03
N CYS A 55 -21.98 -7.80 -12.44
CA CYS A 55 -21.26 -8.29 -13.62
C CYS A 55 -22.10 -8.22 -14.92
N LEU A 56 -22.54 -7.03 -15.32
CA LEU A 56 -23.50 -6.87 -16.42
C LEU A 56 -22.95 -7.36 -17.76
N THR A 57 -23.77 -8.08 -18.52
CA THR A 57 -23.54 -8.32 -19.95
C THR A 57 -23.73 -7.02 -20.73
N PRO A 58 -23.13 -6.86 -21.93
CA PRO A 58 -23.30 -5.65 -22.73
C PRO A 58 -24.76 -5.31 -23.06
N ALA A 59 -25.61 -6.34 -23.22
CA ALA A 59 -27.05 -6.17 -23.43
C ALA A 59 -27.77 -5.64 -22.16
N ALA A 60 -27.45 -6.19 -20.98
CA ALA A 60 -28.01 -5.73 -19.71
C ALA A 60 -27.52 -4.31 -19.34
N TYR A 61 -26.25 -4.01 -19.64
CA TYR A 61 -25.69 -2.67 -19.51
C TYR A 61 -26.45 -1.67 -20.40
N ASN A 62 -26.67 -1.99 -21.68
CA ASN A 62 -27.42 -1.14 -22.61
C ASN A 62 -28.89 -0.94 -22.17
N ALA A 63 -29.53 -1.97 -21.61
CA ALA A 63 -30.86 -1.87 -21.04
C ALA A 63 -30.93 -0.95 -19.80
N THR A 64 -29.86 -0.91 -18.99
CA THR A 64 -29.79 -0.10 -17.75
C THR A 64 -29.41 1.37 -18.02
N TYR A 65 -28.46 1.59 -18.94
CA TYR A 65 -27.80 2.88 -19.14
C TYR A 65 -28.06 3.52 -20.51
N GLY A 66 -28.85 2.87 -21.38
CA GLY A 66 -29.22 3.40 -22.72
C GLY A 66 -28.09 3.49 -23.74
N GLN A 67 -26.94 2.86 -23.47
CA GLN A 67 -25.77 2.84 -24.36
C GLN A 67 -24.95 1.56 -24.19
N SER A 68 -24.18 1.16 -25.21
CA SER A 68 -23.21 0.06 -25.10
C SER A 68 -22.02 0.43 -24.20
N PRO A 69 -21.51 -0.49 -23.35
CA PRO A 69 -20.35 -0.20 -22.51
C PRO A 69 -19.04 -0.18 -23.30
N THR A 70 -18.12 0.70 -22.92
CA THR A 70 -16.68 0.52 -23.20
C THR A 70 -16.12 -0.64 -22.37
N PRO A 71 -14.98 -1.26 -22.74
CA PRO A 71 -14.38 -2.36 -21.97
C PRO A 71 -14.14 -2.02 -20.49
N THR A 72 -13.71 -0.79 -20.18
CA THR A 72 -13.52 -0.32 -18.80
C THR A 72 -14.84 -0.21 -18.04
N GLN A 73 -15.91 0.27 -18.69
CA GLN A 73 -17.24 0.35 -18.07
C GLN A 73 -17.85 -1.01 -17.81
N GLN A 74 -17.65 -1.97 -18.73
CA GLN A 74 -18.09 -3.34 -18.53
C GLN A 74 -17.36 -3.97 -17.33
N LEU A 75 -16.03 -3.82 -17.26
CA LEU A 75 -15.23 -4.28 -16.11
C LEU A 75 -15.67 -3.61 -14.79
N ALA A 76 -16.01 -2.32 -14.83
CA ALA A 76 -16.50 -1.57 -13.67
C ALA A 76 -17.90 -1.99 -13.18
N THR A 77 -18.57 -2.94 -13.84
CA THR A 77 -19.78 -3.61 -13.28
C THR A 77 -19.46 -4.91 -12.53
N CYS A 78 -18.22 -5.37 -12.59
CA CYS A 78 -17.74 -6.62 -11.98
C CYS A 78 -16.77 -6.38 -10.80
N THR A 79 -16.14 -5.20 -10.75
CA THR A 79 -15.08 -4.88 -9.80
C THR A 79 -14.89 -3.37 -9.63
N ASP A 80 -14.61 -2.96 -8.40
CA ASP A 80 -14.22 -1.60 -8.04
C ASP A 80 -12.93 -1.17 -8.75
N LEU A 81 -12.98 -0.09 -9.53
CA LEU A 81 -11.81 0.51 -10.17
C LEU A 81 -10.82 1.10 -9.15
N THR A 82 -9.59 0.58 -9.11
CA THR A 82 -8.62 0.95 -8.05
C THR A 82 -7.60 2.01 -8.48
N TYR A 83 -7.39 2.97 -7.59
CA TYR A 83 -6.38 4.00 -7.74
C TYR A 83 -4.98 3.48 -7.46
N ALA A 84 -4.03 4.02 -8.22
CA ALA A 84 -2.61 3.75 -8.05
C ALA A 84 -1.98 4.58 -6.91
N ALA A 85 -2.55 5.73 -6.53
CA ALA A 85 -2.04 6.61 -5.47
C ALA A 85 -3.21 7.18 -4.65
N PRO A 86 -3.00 7.66 -3.41
CA PRO A 86 -4.07 8.18 -2.55
C PRO A 86 -4.89 9.29 -3.23
N PRO A 87 -6.17 9.05 -3.60
CA PRO A 87 -6.92 9.95 -4.45
C PRO A 87 -7.43 11.18 -3.70
N ALA A 88 -7.42 12.34 -4.37
CA ALA A 88 -8.11 13.54 -3.89
C ALA A 88 -9.64 13.46 -4.05
N HIS A 89 -10.18 12.42 -4.71
CA HIS A 89 -11.59 12.35 -5.11
C HIS A 89 -12.55 12.44 -3.91
N ALA A 90 -12.34 11.59 -2.89
CA ALA A 90 -13.16 11.57 -1.69
C ALA A 90 -13.19 12.94 -0.98
N ALA A 91 -12.02 13.56 -0.79
CA ALA A 91 -11.91 14.88 -0.14
C ALA A 91 -12.68 15.96 -0.92
N ARG A 92 -12.58 15.97 -2.27
CA ARG A 92 -13.31 16.94 -3.11
C ARG A 92 -14.83 16.75 -3.02
N MET A 93 -15.32 15.52 -3.22
CA MET A 93 -16.76 15.23 -3.19
C MET A 93 -17.37 15.56 -1.83
N THR A 94 -16.74 15.09 -0.76
CA THR A 94 -17.21 15.36 0.61
C THR A 94 -17.15 16.84 0.97
N THR A 95 -16.15 17.58 0.48
CA THR A 95 -16.09 19.04 0.68
C THR A 95 -17.18 19.78 -0.07
N ALA A 96 -17.49 19.37 -1.30
CA ALA A 96 -18.55 19.97 -2.11
C ALA A 96 -19.96 19.66 -1.58
N ALA A 97 -20.16 18.47 -1.00
CA ALA A 97 -21.45 18.04 -0.47
C ALA A 97 -21.72 18.54 0.97
N PHE A 98 -20.68 18.74 1.79
CA PHE A 98 -20.84 19.13 3.21
C PHE A 98 -21.72 20.37 3.47
N PRO A 99 -21.73 21.44 2.64
CA PRO A 99 -22.63 22.58 2.84
C PRO A 99 -24.13 22.25 2.75
N ALA A 100 -24.51 21.11 2.17
CA ALA A 100 -25.90 20.65 2.13
C ALA A 100 -26.30 19.79 3.35
N LEU A 101 -25.41 19.65 4.35
CA LEU A 101 -25.72 19.00 5.62
C LEU A 101 -26.35 20.04 6.55
N GLU A 102 -27.67 20.14 6.51
CA GLU A 102 -28.43 21.08 7.33
C GLU A 102 -28.59 20.54 8.78
N PRO A 103 -28.17 21.31 9.81
CA PRO A 103 -28.63 21.10 11.18
C PRO A 103 -30.13 21.33 11.30
N GLY A 104 -30.71 20.88 12.41
CA GLY A 104 -32.10 21.10 12.75
C GLY A 104 -32.42 22.51 13.24
N SER A 105 -33.68 22.67 13.64
CA SER A 105 -34.27 23.89 14.19
C SER A 105 -34.23 23.89 15.72
N ALA A 106 -34.63 25.01 16.35
CA ALA A 106 -34.66 25.12 17.81
C ALA A 106 -35.44 23.99 18.53
N ASP A 107 -36.44 23.38 17.87
CA ASP A 107 -37.28 22.29 18.37
C ASP A 107 -36.88 20.87 17.86
N THR A 108 -35.96 20.78 16.89
CA THR A 108 -35.60 19.54 16.18
C THR A 108 -34.08 19.35 16.15
N SER A 109 -33.56 18.25 16.70
CA SER A 109 -32.13 17.86 16.56
C SER A 109 -31.96 16.84 15.43
N VAL A 110 -30.91 16.96 14.63
CA VAL A 110 -30.59 16.12 13.47
C VAL A 110 -29.22 15.46 13.65
N TYR A 111 -29.21 14.14 13.82
CA TYR A 111 -27.97 13.39 14.08
C TYR A 111 -27.90 12.06 13.31
N PRO A 112 -26.71 11.56 12.95
CA PRO A 112 -26.57 10.23 12.37
C PRO A 112 -26.82 9.14 13.44
N PRO A 113 -27.24 7.91 13.07
CA PRO A 113 -27.54 6.82 14.02
C PRO A 113 -26.39 6.35 14.94
N HIS A 114 -25.20 6.91 14.81
CA HIS A 114 -24.01 6.59 15.60
C HIS A 114 -23.53 7.75 16.48
N ALA A 115 -24.29 8.86 16.54
CA ALA A 115 -24.07 9.92 17.51
C ALA A 115 -24.47 9.46 18.92
N ASP A 116 -23.89 10.07 19.94
CA ASP A 116 -24.25 9.87 21.36
C ASP A 116 -24.93 11.14 21.90
N PRO A 117 -26.27 11.25 21.80
CA PRO A 117 -27.00 12.47 22.15
C PRO A 117 -27.21 12.62 23.65
N VAL A 118 -26.71 13.72 24.21
CA VAL A 118 -26.83 14.09 25.63
C VAL A 118 -27.96 15.09 25.84
N SER A 119 -28.75 14.91 26.91
CA SER A 119 -29.81 15.84 27.31
C SER A 119 -29.60 16.31 28.75
N ALA A 120 -29.60 17.63 28.99
CA ALA A 120 -29.55 18.20 30.33
C ALA A 120 -30.31 19.54 30.40
N GLY A 121 -31.13 19.71 31.44
CA GLY A 121 -31.89 20.95 31.68
C GLY A 121 -32.73 21.38 30.47
N ALA A 122 -32.47 22.57 29.92
CA ALA A 122 -33.14 23.11 28.73
C ALA A 122 -32.61 22.58 27.39
N ILE A 123 -31.43 21.95 27.37
CA ILE A 123 -30.79 21.40 26.17
C ILE A 123 -31.16 19.91 26.05
N ALA A 124 -31.60 19.50 24.88
CA ALA A 124 -31.92 18.11 24.59
C ALA A 124 -31.30 17.64 23.26
N ASP A 125 -31.03 16.34 23.22
CA ASP A 125 -30.47 15.62 22.06
C ASP A 125 -29.24 16.30 21.47
N ALA A 126 -28.39 16.85 22.35
CA ALA A 126 -27.16 17.55 21.98
C ALA A 126 -26.06 16.56 21.64
N HIS A 127 -25.35 16.78 20.54
CA HIS A 127 -24.22 15.94 20.16
C HIS A 127 -23.16 16.76 19.41
N ALA A 128 -21.94 16.22 19.37
CA ALA A 128 -20.96 16.55 18.34
C ALA A 128 -20.64 15.24 17.61
N THR A 129 -20.50 15.26 16.28
CA THR A 129 -20.17 14.05 15.52
C THR A 129 -19.32 14.38 14.31
N VAL A 130 -18.15 13.73 14.22
CA VAL A 130 -17.18 13.95 13.15
C VAL A 130 -17.73 13.39 11.83
N PHE A 131 -17.99 14.30 10.91
CA PHE A 131 -18.46 13.99 9.56
C PHE A 131 -17.33 13.39 8.71
N ALA A 132 -16.20 14.09 8.61
CA ALA A 132 -15.05 13.63 7.82
C ALA A 132 -13.72 14.20 8.33
N VAL A 133 -12.62 13.50 8.03
CA VAL A 133 -11.24 13.94 8.29
C VAL A 133 -10.43 13.74 7.01
N TYR A 134 -9.70 14.76 6.56
CA TYR A 134 -8.84 14.70 5.38
C TYR A 134 -7.57 15.55 5.51
N PRO A 135 -6.44 15.17 4.87
CA PRO A 135 -6.21 13.90 4.19
C PRO A 135 -6.16 12.72 5.16
N ALA A 136 -6.86 11.64 4.82
CA ALA A 136 -6.91 10.42 5.62
C ALA A 136 -6.97 9.18 4.72
N THR A 137 -6.52 8.03 5.22
CA THR A 137 -6.58 6.75 4.51
C THR A 137 -6.76 5.61 5.51
N ARG A 138 -7.81 4.80 5.30
CA ARG A 138 -8.13 3.62 6.11
C ARG A 138 -7.43 2.40 5.52
N VAL A 139 -6.38 1.91 6.17
CA VAL A 139 -5.57 0.79 5.68
C VAL A 139 -6.07 -0.51 6.27
N HIS A 140 -6.35 -1.47 5.40
CA HIS A 140 -6.59 -2.86 5.76
C HIS A 140 -5.23 -3.58 5.81
N LEU A 141 -4.78 -3.98 7.01
CA LEU A 141 -3.41 -4.43 7.27
C LEU A 141 -3.26 -5.95 7.40
N ASP A 142 -4.24 -6.63 7.99
CA ASP A 142 -4.31 -8.09 8.19
C ASP A 142 -5.75 -8.49 8.58
N PRO A 143 -6.08 -9.78 8.83
CA PRO A 143 -7.44 -10.22 9.19
C PRO A 143 -8.03 -9.58 10.44
N THR A 144 -7.23 -8.90 11.26
CA THR A 144 -7.66 -8.31 12.54
C THR A 144 -7.52 -6.78 12.52
N THR A 145 -6.53 -6.24 11.83
CA THR A 145 -6.12 -4.84 11.95
C THR A 145 -6.64 -4.01 10.77
N THR A 146 -7.32 -2.92 11.08
CA THR A 146 -7.64 -1.85 10.13
C THR A 146 -7.46 -0.52 10.83
N ARG A 147 -6.65 0.38 10.25
CA ARG A 147 -6.18 1.60 10.91
C ARG A 147 -6.47 2.83 10.06
N GLN A 148 -6.95 3.91 10.67
CA GLN A 148 -7.16 5.19 10.00
C GLN A 148 -5.94 6.09 10.16
N TYR A 149 -5.13 6.20 9.11
CA TYR A 149 -4.00 7.12 9.08
C TYR A 149 -4.48 8.51 8.65
N ILE A 150 -3.96 9.56 9.27
CA ILE A 150 -4.23 10.96 8.92
C ILE A 150 -2.93 11.72 8.69
N ALA A 151 -2.94 12.70 7.78
CA ALA A 151 -1.78 13.57 7.59
C ALA A 151 -1.62 14.49 8.83
N PRO A 152 -0.40 14.97 9.15
CA PRO A 152 -0.18 15.87 10.28
C PRO A 152 -0.82 17.26 10.09
N THR A 153 -1.09 17.63 8.84
CA THR A 153 -1.89 18.79 8.45
C THR A 153 -3.15 18.34 7.73
N GLY A 154 -4.28 19.00 8.00
CA GLY A 154 -5.55 18.61 7.39
C GLY A 154 -6.74 19.42 7.85
N THR A 155 -7.93 18.85 7.68
CA THR A 155 -9.21 19.46 8.03
C THR A 155 -10.18 18.40 8.56
N VAL A 156 -10.79 18.67 9.71
CA VAL A 156 -11.93 17.94 10.25
C VAL A 156 -13.22 18.70 9.95
N ARG A 157 -14.27 17.98 9.60
CA ARG A 157 -15.65 18.48 9.49
C ARG A 157 -16.50 17.73 10.49
N ALA A 158 -17.40 18.42 11.17
CA ALA A 158 -18.33 17.82 12.12
C ALA A 158 -19.73 18.44 12.02
N LEU A 159 -20.72 17.72 12.53
CA LEU A 159 -22.05 18.23 12.82
C LEU A 159 -22.19 18.36 14.33
N VAL A 160 -22.66 19.52 14.79
CA VAL A 160 -23.01 19.81 16.17
C VAL A 160 -24.46 20.26 16.16
N ASP A 161 -25.35 19.43 16.69
CA ASP A 161 -26.78 19.75 16.73
C ASP A 161 -27.40 19.45 18.09
N TYR A 162 -28.52 20.10 18.35
CA TYR A 162 -29.28 20.03 19.59
C TYR A 162 -30.64 20.70 19.39
N ARG A 163 -31.61 20.34 20.23
CA ARG A 163 -32.86 21.11 20.37
C ARG A 163 -32.96 21.70 21.77
N VAL A 164 -33.76 22.75 21.88
CA VAL A 164 -34.11 23.39 23.14
C VAL A 164 -35.50 22.89 23.57
N ARG A 165 -35.72 22.76 24.87
CA ARG A 165 -37.03 22.37 25.43
C ARG A 165 -37.92 23.60 25.62
N ASP A 166 -39.08 23.62 24.98
CA ASP A 166 -40.03 24.73 25.09
C ASP A 166 -40.67 24.82 26.49
N ASN A 167 -40.98 23.68 27.10
CA ASN A 167 -41.52 23.63 28.46
C ASN A 167 -40.40 23.53 29.50
N LEU A 168 -39.98 24.69 30.02
CA LEU A 168 -39.02 24.80 31.12
C LEU A 168 -39.69 24.93 32.50
N GLY A 169 -41.01 24.73 32.58
CA GLY A 169 -41.83 25.04 33.76
C GLY A 169 -42.32 26.49 33.80
N PRO A 170 -43.16 26.85 34.79
CA PRO A 170 -43.74 28.18 34.89
C PRO A 170 -42.67 29.26 35.05
N ASN A 171 -42.95 30.45 34.50
CA ASN A 171 -42.10 31.64 34.57
C ASN A 171 -40.69 31.50 33.97
N ARG A 172 -40.41 30.47 33.15
CA ARG A 172 -39.11 30.30 32.48
C ARG A 172 -39.28 30.33 30.96
N SER A 173 -38.44 31.12 30.28
CA SER A 173 -38.43 31.20 28.82
C SER A 173 -37.01 31.20 28.27
N VAL A 174 -36.82 30.61 27.09
CA VAL A 174 -35.56 30.67 26.36
C VAL A 174 -35.39 32.08 25.79
N ARG A 175 -34.27 32.73 26.07
CA ARG A 175 -33.92 34.04 25.49
C ARG A 175 -33.07 33.90 24.23
N SER A 176 -32.13 32.95 24.25
CA SER A 176 -31.28 32.62 23.10
C SER A 176 -30.58 31.28 23.32
N HIS A 177 -30.13 30.67 22.23
CA HIS A 177 -29.28 29.48 22.23
C HIS A 177 -28.19 29.62 21.16
N ARG A 178 -27.04 28.98 21.37
CA ARG A 178 -25.97 28.87 20.37
C ARG A 178 -25.00 27.74 20.69
N VAL A 179 -24.30 27.24 19.67
CA VAL A 179 -22.98 26.63 19.86
C VAL A 179 -22.03 27.75 20.28
N ARG A 180 -21.45 27.66 21.48
CA ARG A 180 -20.51 28.66 22.01
C ARG A 180 -19.14 28.48 21.37
N THR A 181 -18.59 27.27 21.47
CA THR A 181 -17.25 26.91 21.00
C THR A 181 -17.27 25.48 20.49
N VAL A 182 -16.49 25.20 19.45
CA VAL A 182 -16.09 23.84 19.06
C VAL A 182 -14.56 23.79 19.02
N THR A 183 -13.96 22.82 19.69
CA THR A 183 -12.52 22.53 19.66
C THR A 183 -12.24 21.24 18.90
N LEU A 184 -11.02 21.14 18.37
CA LEU A 184 -10.44 19.90 17.86
C LEU A 184 -9.14 19.65 18.61
N ASP A 185 -9.07 18.48 19.24
CA ASP A 185 -7.94 18.01 20.00
C ASP A 185 -7.37 16.75 19.32
N ILE A 186 -6.04 16.65 19.20
CA ILE A 186 -5.33 15.45 18.75
C ILE A 186 -4.33 15.07 19.85
N GLY A 187 -4.52 13.92 20.47
CA GLY A 187 -3.77 13.55 21.67
C GLY A 187 -4.04 14.52 22.81
N THR A 188 -2.99 15.23 23.24
CA THR A 188 -3.05 16.29 24.26
C THR A 188 -2.93 17.70 23.66
N GLU A 189 -2.99 17.84 22.32
CA GLU A 189 -2.78 19.11 21.61
C GLU A 189 -4.11 19.64 21.08
N GLN A 190 -4.57 20.80 21.56
CA GLN A 190 -5.70 21.51 20.96
C GLN A 190 -5.24 22.21 19.68
N VAL A 191 -5.58 21.64 18.53
CA VAL A 191 -5.03 22.02 17.21
C VAL A 191 -5.92 22.99 16.43
N ALA A 192 -7.20 23.13 16.80
CA ALA A 192 -8.11 24.11 16.20
C ALA A 192 -9.27 24.46 17.12
N SER A 193 -9.88 25.64 16.90
CA SER A 193 -11.17 25.99 17.50
C SER A 193 -11.99 26.92 16.59
N THR A 194 -13.30 26.94 16.80
CA THR A 194 -14.24 27.87 16.15
C THR A 194 -15.44 28.14 17.07
N THR A 195 -16.31 29.08 16.71
CA THR A 195 -17.47 29.50 17.54
C THR A 195 -18.70 29.73 16.67
N GLY A 196 -19.90 29.67 17.27
CA GLY A 196 -21.14 30.13 16.63
C GLY A 196 -21.65 29.31 15.43
N THR A 197 -21.12 28.11 15.18
CA THR A 197 -21.52 27.27 14.04
C THR A 197 -21.84 25.83 14.44
N GLN A 198 -22.83 25.25 13.76
CA GLN A 198 -23.28 23.86 13.90
C GLN A 198 -22.63 22.92 12.86
N THR A 199 -21.99 23.46 11.82
CA THR A 199 -21.25 22.71 10.80
C THR A 199 -19.77 23.13 10.74
N PRO A 200 -19.03 23.00 11.86
CA PRO A 200 -17.65 23.45 11.95
C PRO A 200 -16.73 22.75 10.94
N THR A 201 -15.85 23.56 10.31
CA THR A 201 -14.73 23.10 9.49
C THR A 201 -13.44 23.55 10.17
N LEU A 202 -12.68 22.60 10.69
CA LEU A 202 -11.54 22.82 11.59
C LEU A 202 -10.26 22.37 10.89
N SER A 203 -9.50 23.32 10.35
CA SER A 203 -8.16 23.07 9.80
C SER A 203 -7.16 22.88 10.93
N TYR A 204 -6.31 21.87 10.84
CA TYR A 204 -5.35 21.51 11.88
C TYR A 204 -3.92 21.36 11.35
N ASN A 205 -2.95 21.57 12.24
CA ASN A 205 -1.57 21.11 12.15
C ASN A 205 -1.21 20.54 13.53
N THR A 206 -0.65 19.34 13.59
CA THR A 206 -0.32 18.65 14.86
C THR A 206 1.14 18.23 14.92
N THR A 207 1.76 18.41 16.08
CA THR A 207 3.10 17.90 16.39
C THR A 207 3.09 16.42 16.79
N GLN A 208 1.92 15.86 17.12
CA GLN A 208 1.76 14.47 17.53
C GLN A 208 2.20 13.45 16.45
N THR A 209 2.45 12.23 16.90
CA THR A 209 2.79 11.08 16.04
C THR A 209 2.16 9.80 16.58
N GLY A 210 2.06 8.76 15.75
CA GLY A 210 1.55 7.45 16.18
C GLY A 210 0.04 7.43 16.41
N GLU A 211 -0.44 6.47 17.22
CA GLU A 211 -1.85 6.38 17.58
C GLU A 211 -2.25 7.50 18.54
N GLN A 212 -3.32 8.22 18.22
CA GLN A 212 -3.82 9.36 18.96
C GLN A 212 -5.35 9.37 18.96
N PRO A 213 -6.00 9.78 20.07
CA PRO A 213 -7.39 10.20 20.03
C PRO A 213 -7.51 11.52 19.25
N LEU A 214 -8.36 11.55 18.24
CA LEU A 214 -8.85 12.78 17.62
C LEU A 214 -10.25 13.05 18.17
N THR A 215 -10.41 14.14 18.91
CA THR A 215 -11.64 14.49 19.60
C THR A 215 -12.16 15.83 19.09
N VAL A 216 -13.42 15.87 18.66
CA VAL A 216 -14.15 17.14 18.46
C VAL A 216 -15.05 17.34 19.67
N THR A 217 -14.89 18.47 20.36
CA THR A 217 -15.69 18.83 21.54
C THR A 217 -16.48 20.10 21.23
N ALA A 218 -17.77 20.13 21.56
CA ALA A 218 -18.61 21.31 21.42
C ALA A 218 -19.25 21.71 22.76
N GLU A 219 -19.20 23.00 23.09
CA GLU A 219 -19.95 23.60 24.19
C GLU A 219 -21.19 24.32 23.62
N ILE A 220 -22.38 23.85 24.00
CA ILE A 220 -23.66 24.43 23.64
C ILE A 220 -24.18 25.24 24.83
N ALA A 221 -24.69 26.44 24.57
CA ALA A 221 -25.17 27.36 25.60
C ALA A 221 -26.60 27.84 25.31
N VAL A 222 -27.46 27.80 26.34
CA VAL A 222 -28.82 28.34 26.32
C VAL A 222 -28.96 29.39 27.43
N SER A 223 -29.36 30.60 27.08
CA SER A 223 -29.70 31.65 28.04
C SER A 223 -31.20 31.58 28.37
N ILE A 224 -31.51 31.38 29.64
CA ILE A 224 -32.87 31.21 30.17
C ILE A 224 -33.20 32.44 31.01
N THR A 225 -34.34 33.07 30.71
CA THR A 225 -34.91 34.15 31.52
C THR A 225 -35.95 33.58 32.48
N VAL A 226 -35.92 34.04 33.74
CA VAL A 226 -36.87 33.69 34.79
C VAL A 226 -37.62 34.95 35.20
N THR A 227 -38.95 34.91 35.09
CA THR A 227 -39.85 36.05 35.34
C THR A 227 -40.51 35.90 36.70
N GLY A 228 -39.82 36.34 37.76
CA GLY A 228 -40.35 36.41 39.12
C GLY A 228 -40.74 37.84 39.53
N SER A 229 -40.61 38.15 40.82
CA SER A 229 -40.64 39.54 41.33
C SER A 229 -39.49 40.41 40.80
N ARG A 230 -38.45 39.78 40.25
CA ARG A 230 -37.40 40.39 39.42
C ARG A 230 -37.12 39.46 38.24
N THR A 231 -36.76 40.03 37.11
CA THR A 231 -36.34 39.28 35.91
C THR A 231 -34.85 38.98 35.98
N THR A 232 -34.48 37.71 36.08
CA THR A 232 -33.08 37.25 36.03
C THR A 232 -32.83 36.42 34.78
N THR A 233 -31.63 36.49 34.22
CA THR A 233 -31.19 35.62 33.11
C THR A 233 -29.96 34.85 33.56
N PHE A 234 -29.94 33.55 33.35
CA PHE A 234 -28.78 32.69 33.57
C PHE A 234 -28.48 31.88 32.30
N THR A 235 -27.25 31.41 32.17
CA THR A 235 -26.83 30.56 31.05
C THR A 235 -26.61 29.15 31.56
N GLN A 236 -27.22 28.19 30.88
CA GLN A 236 -26.96 26.76 31.06
C GLN A 236 -26.09 26.29 29.89
N THR A 237 -25.10 25.44 30.18
CA THR A 237 -24.20 24.85 29.18
C THR A 237 -24.29 23.33 29.18
N VAL A 238 -23.97 22.72 28.03
CA VAL A 238 -23.76 21.28 27.85
C VAL A 238 -22.53 21.10 26.97
N THR A 239 -21.65 20.18 27.35
CA THR A 239 -20.46 19.81 26.58
C THR A 239 -20.63 18.39 26.04
N VAL A 240 -20.36 18.21 24.75
CA VAL A 240 -20.52 16.95 24.00
C VAL A 240 -19.34 16.72 23.08
N SER A 241 -18.98 15.46 22.79
CA SER A 241 -17.81 15.13 21.96
C SER A 241 -17.96 13.84 21.15
N ASP A 242 -17.19 13.73 20.05
CA ASP A 242 -16.92 12.48 19.31
C ASP A 242 -15.40 12.28 19.24
N THR A 243 -14.93 11.11 19.70
CA THR A 243 -13.51 10.74 19.75
C THR A 243 -13.25 9.54 18.84
N ARG A 244 -12.17 9.61 18.05
CA ARG A 244 -11.75 8.55 17.12
C ARG A 244 -10.28 8.23 17.30
N SER A 245 -9.92 6.95 17.41
CA SER A 245 -8.52 6.53 17.24
C SER A 245 -8.10 6.79 15.78
N VAL A 246 -7.02 7.55 15.62
CA VAL A 246 -6.37 7.84 14.35
C VAL A 246 -4.86 7.63 14.52
N TRP A 247 -4.16 7.39 13.42
CA TRP A 247 -2.70 7.34 13.41
C TRP A 247 -2.14 8.56 12.71
N VAL A 248 -1.51 9.47 13.45
CA VAL A 248 -0.86 10.65 12.87
C VAL A 248 0.38 10.19 12.11
N TYR A 249 0.30 10.29 10.79
CA TYR A 249 1.16 9.58 9.86
C TYR A 249 2.32 10.48 9.40
N ARG A 250 3.53 10.15 9.85
CA ARG A 250 4.78 10.77 9.39
C ARG A 250 5.70 9.70 8.78
N LEU A 251 6.44 10.12 7.75
CA LEU A 251 7.52 9.36 7.14
C LEU A 251 8.83 9.77 7.82
N THR A 252 9.67 8.79 8.12
CA THR A 252 10.99 8.97 8.75
C THR A 252 11.94 7.92 8.16
N PRO A 253 12.22 8.00 6.84
CA PRO A 253 12.98 6.95 6.17
C PRO A 253 14.45 7.00 6.58
N GLU A 254 15.09 5.84 6.63
CA GLU A 254 16.55 5.67 6.68
C GLU A 254 17.02 5.24 5.28
N ALA A 255 18.14 5.79 4.82
CA ALA A 255 18.62 5.58 3.44
C ALA A 255 20.10 5.24 3.37
N TYR A 256 20.43 4.25 2.54
CA TYR A 256 21.78 3.78 2.30
C TYR A 256 22.05 3.76 0.79
N THR A 257 23.20 4.27 0.37
CA THR A 257 23.57 4.38 -1.05
C THR A 257 24.86 3.65 -1.36
N VAL A 258 24.97 3.12 -2.58
CA VAL A 258 26.22 2.54 -3.13
C VAL A 258 26.43 3.05 -4.55
N GLN A 259 27.67 2.95 -5.01
CA GLN A 259 28.00 2.94 -6.44
C GLN A 259 28.51 1.55 -6.77
N TYR A 260 27.93 0.92 -7.79
CA TYR A 260 28.44 -0.35 -8.32
C TYR A 260 29.62 -0.10 -9.28
N PRO A 261 30.51 -1.09 -9.51
CA PRO A 261 31.68 -0.93 -10.39
C PRO A 261 31.35 -0.57 -11.84
N ASP A 262 30.15 -0.89 -12.32
CA ASP A 262 29.64 -0.53 -13.64
C ASP A 262 29.02 0.88 -13.71
N GLY A 263 29.17 1.68 -12.65
CA GLY A 263 28.68 3.06 -12.57
C GLY A 263 27.20 3.19 -12.23
N GLN A 264 26.45 2.08 -12.08
CA GLN A 264 25.06 2.14 -11.65
C GLN A 264 24.95 2.53 -10.16
N GLY A 265 23.96 3.35 -9.85
CA GLY A 265 23.63 3.70 -8.46
C GLY A 265 22.78 2.63 -7.79
N GLY A 266 23.05 2.35 -6.52
CA GLY A 266 22.17 1.55 -5.67
C GLY A 266 21.64 2.36 -4.50
N LEU A 267 20.37 2.15 -4.18
CA LEU A 267 19.69 2.77 -3.05
C LEU A 267 18.90 1.71 -2.28
N ALA A 268 19.02 1.74 -0.95
CA ALA A 268 18.19 0.99 -0.03
C ALA A 268 17.49 1.97 0.90
N VAL A 269 16.16 1.91 0.95
CA VAL A 269 15.33 2.72 1.84
C VAL A 269 14.63 1.82 2.83
N TYR A 270 14.74 2.15 4.11
CA TYR A 270 13.93 1.57 5.18
C TYR A 270 12.96 2.63 5.72
N GLN A 271 11.71 2.24 5.92
CA GLN A 271 10.60 3.10 6.32
C GLN A 271 9.53 2.24 7.00
N GLY A 272 9.53 2.24 8.34
CA GLY A 272 8.71 1.33 9.16
C GLY A 272 7.20 1.59 9.12
N ASN A 273 6.73 2.80 8.77
CA ASN A 273 5.30 3.02 8.47
C ASN A 273 5.00 2.70 6.99
N PRO A 274 3.80 2.17 6.64
CA PRO A 274 3.49 1.76 5.27
C PRO A 274 3.65 2.90 4.25
N TRP A 275 4.46 2.70 3.21
CA TRP A 275 4.71 3.66 2.13
C TRP A 275 4.20 3.11 0.78
N HIS A 276 3.90 3.96 -0.20
CA HIS A 276 3.24 3.55 -1.45
C HIS A 276 4.11 3.62 -2.70
N SER A 277 5.08 4.55 -2.77
CA SER A 277 6.07 4.55 -3.84
C SER A 277 7.33 5.31 -3.47
N LEU A 278 8.38 5.03 -4.21
CA LEU A 278 9.66 5.72 -4.20
C LEU A 278 9.86 6.30 -5.60
N THR A 279 9.99 7.62 -5.72
CA THR A 279 10.45 8.28 -6.96
C THR A 279 11.97 8.34 -6.91
N LEU A 280 12.68 8.03 -8.01
CA LEU A 280 14.15 7.87 -8.01
C LEU A 280 14.92 9.01 -8.71
N SER A 281 14.23 9.84 -9.48
CA SER A 281 14.80 10.85 -10.37
C SER A 281 13.96 12.13 -10.33
N GLY A 282 14.57 13.29 -10.63
CA GLY A 282 13.90 14.59 -10.57
C GLY A 282 12.77 14.80 -11.59
N ASP A 283 12.80 14.07 -12.71
CA ASP A 283 11.75 14.04 -13.74
C ASP A 283 10.57 13.11 -13.38
N ALA A 284 10.70 12.34 -12.29
CA ALA A 284 9.73 11.37 -11.79
C ALA A 284 9.27 10.29 -12.80
N THR A 285 10.07 10.00 -13.81
CA THR A 285 9.85 8.91 -14.77
C THR A 285 10.03 7.57 -14.06
N ASP A 286 11.18 7.40 -13.41
CA ASP A 286 11.59 6.21 -12.66
C ASP A 286 11.06 6.20 -11.23
N ARG A 287 10.36 5.11 -10.92
CA ARG A 287 9.72 4.91 -9.61
C ARG A 287 9.47 3.45 -9.32
N VAL A 288 9.51 3.09 -8.04
CA VAL A 288 9.03 1.80 -7.55
C VAL A 288 7.78 2.01 -6.72
N ARG A 289 6.73 1.25 -7.04
CA ARG A 289 5.46 1.24 -6.32
C ARG A 289 5.48 0.08 -5.33
N GLY A 290 5.05 0.35 -4.10
CA GLY A 290 4.79 -0.68 -3.10
C GLY A 290 3.49 -1.45 -3.39
N VAL A 291 3.10 -2.33 -2.46
CA VAL A 291 1.93 -3.22 -2.59
C VAL A 291 0.57 -2.51 -2.54
N TRP A 292 0.51 -1.25 -2.12
CA TRP A 292 -0.74 -0.57 -1.80
C TRP A 292 -1.46 -0.02 -3.04
N ARG A 293 -2.74 -0.39 -3.18
CA ARG A 293 -3.71 0.30 -4.04
C ARG A 293 -4.84 0.84 -3.20
N TYR A 294 -5.64 1.73 -3.78
CA TYR A 294 -6.66 2.49 -3.06
C TYR A 294 -8.01 2.40 -3.76
N TYR A 295 -9.08 2.51 -2.99
CA TYR A 295 -10.44 2.71 -3.48
C TYR A 295 -11.13 3.81 -2.66
N THR A 296 -12.25 4.31 -3.18
CA THR A 296 -13.10 5.28 -2.49
C THR A 296 -14.46 4.66 -2.18
N ALA A 297 -14.88 4.75 -0.91
CA ALA A 297 -16.11 4.15 -0.41
C ALA A 297 -16.90 5.13 0.48
N ARG A 298 -18.23 5.05 0.48
CA ARG A 298 -19.08 5.84 1.40
C ARG A 298 -19.00 5.37 2.85
N ASP A 299 -19.19 6.28 3.80
CA ASP A 299 -19.43 5.95 5.22
C ASP A 299 -20.93 5.70 5.47
N PRO A 300 -21.40 4.43 5.55
CA PRO A 300 -22.82 4.14 5.64
C PRO A 300 -23.44 4.60 6.97
N ARG A 301 -22.61 4.96 7.96
CA ARG A 301 -23.06 5.53 9.23
C ARG A 301 -23.67 6.93 9.07
N TRP A 302 -23.58 7.51 7.87
CA TRP A 302 -24.23 8.75 7.43
C TRP A 302 -25.24 8.51 6.28
N ASP A 303 -25.59 7.27 5.93
CA ASP A 303 -26.60 7.00 4.88
C ASP A 303 -28.01 7.48 5.30
N HIS A 304 -28.25 7.60 6.60
CA HIS A 304 -29.48 8.09 7.20
C HIS A 304 -29.19 9.12 8.30
N LEU A 305 -30.15 10.01 8.53
CA LEU A 305 -30.19 10.97 9.64
C LEU A 305 -31.47 10.76 10.45
N ILE A 306 -31.36 10.97 11.76
CA ILE A 306 -32.43 10.90 12.74
C ILE A 306 -32.85 12.33 13.08
N PHE A 307 -34.10 12.66 12.84
CA PHE A 307 -34.73 13.93 13.18
C PHE A 307 -35.53 13.72 14.48
N SER A 308 -35.07 14.30 15.58
CA SER A 308 -35.62 14.13 16.92
C SER A 308 -36.31 15.40 17.39
N ARG A 309 -37.59 15.31 17.77
CA ARG A 309 -38.40 16.37 18.38
C ARG A 309 -38.83 15.99 19.79
N ALA A 310 -39.54 16.89 20.47
CA ALA A 310 -40.03 16.66 21.83
C ALA A 310 -40.84 15.35 22.02
N THR A 311 -41.61 14.92 21.02
CA THR A 311 -42.52 13.77 21.11
C THR A 311 -42.35 12.74 19.99
N THR A 312 -41.53 13.01 18.96
CA THR A 312 -41.42 12.18 17.76
C THR A 312 -39.99 12.10 17.26
N THR A 313 -39.58 10.91 16.81
CA THR A 313 -38.31 10.70 16.13
C THR A 313 -38.59 10.11 14.74
N THR A 314 -37.98 10.63 13.69
CA THR A 314 -38.12 10.10 12.33
C THR A 314 -36.76 9.92 11.65
N THR A 315 -36.51 8.76 11.07
CA THR A 315 -35.31 8.48 10.27
C THR A 315 -35.56 8.82 8.80
N ARG A 316 -34.61 9.50 8.16
CA ARG A 316 -34.66 9.87 6.73
C ARG A 316 -33.34 9.54 6.05
N PRO A 317 -33.30 9.23 4.73
CA PRO A 317 -32.05 9.16 3.98
C PRO A 317 -31.28 10.49 4.05
N SER A 318 -29.96 10.41 4.18
CA SER A 318 -29.12 11.61 4.11
C SER A 318 -28.91 12.03 2.65
N ALA A 319 -29.06 13.34 2.39
CA ALA A 319 -28.63 13.98 1.15
C ALA A 319 -27.10 14.07 1.03
N VAL A 320 -26.37 13.95 2.16
CA VAL A 320 -24.92 14.13 2.22
C VAL A 320 -24.25 12.91 2.85
N ARG A 321 -23.38 12.26 2.10
CA ARG A 321 -22.66 11.04 2.51
C ARG A 321 -21.16 11.26 2.34
N PRO A 322 -20.34 11.21 3.41
CA PRO A 322 -18.92 11.43 3.28
C PRO A 322 -18.26 10.19 2.68
N LEU A 323 -17.42 10.42 1.67
CA LEU A 323 -16.56 9.38 1.11
C LEU A 323 -15.32 9.16 1.98
N ARG A 324 -14.63 8.04 1.79
CA ARG A 324 -13.39 7.70 2.49
C ARG A 324 -12.42 7.09 1.51
N VAL A 325 -11.13 7.36 1.69
CA VAL A 325 -10.07 6.60 1.02
C VAL A 325 -9.74 5.39 1.86
N ALA A 326 -9.74 4.22 1.24
CA ALA A 326 -9.22 2.99 1.83
C ALA A 326 -8.02 2.48 1.03
N ALA A 327 -7.12 1.78 1.70
CA ALA A 327 -5.94 1.14 1.10
C ALA A 327 -5.91 -0.35 1.43
N PHE A 328 -5.49 -1.14 0.46
CA PHE A 328 -5.40 -2.60 0.58
C PHE A 328 -4.13 -3.11 -0.14
N PRO A 329 -3.57 -4.26 0.28
CA PRO A 329 -2.46 -4.91 -0.40
C PRO A 329 -2.97 -5.59 -1.68
N ALA A 330 -2.55 -5.09 -2.83
CA ALA A 330 -3.02 -5.61 -4.11
C ALA A 330 -2.21 -6.83 -4.55
N GLN A 331 -2.89 -7.83 -5.10
CA GLN A 331 -2.31 -9.07 -5.63
C GLN A 331 -1.22 -8.82 -6.70
N ILE A 332 -1.28 -7.65 -7.36
CA ILE A 332 -0.34 -7.24 -8.42
C ILE A 332 1.11 -7.00 -7.95
N GLY A 333 1.34 -6.93 -6.63
CA GLY A 333 2.65 -6.81 -5.99
C GLY A 333 3.32 -5.43 -6.12
N PRO A 334 4.53 -5.27 -5.54
CA PRO A 334 5.36 -4.09 -5.78
C PRO A 334 5.90 -4.11 -7.22
N ARG A 335 6.07 -2.93 -7.85
CA ARG A 335 6.49 -2.83 -9.26
C ARG A 335 7.35 -1.62 -9.57
N ALA A 336 8.40 -1.84 -10.34
CA ALA A 336 9.11 -0.79 -11.07
C ALA A 336 8.23 -0.19 -12.19
N VAL A 337 8.47 1.09 -12.47
CA VAL A 337 7.93 1.82 -13.62
C VAL A 337 9.05 2.74 -14.12
N PRO A 338 9.39 2.74 -15.43
CA PRO A 338 8.88 1.85 -16.49
C PRO A 338 9.11 0.35 -16.22
N VAL A 339 8.37 -0.52 -16.93
CA VAL A 339 8.39 -1.97 -16.66
C VAL A 339 9.54 -2.70 -17.37
N ARG A 340 10.04 -2.17 -18.49
CA ARG A 340 11.13 -2.76 -19.28
C ARG A 340 12.47 -2.09 -19.00
N ASP A 341 12.47 -0.76 -19.00
CA ASP A 341 13.67 0.08 -18.99
C ASP A 341 13.77 0.94 -17.71
N GLY A 342 13.05 0.54 -16.66
CA GLY A 342 13.03 1.24 -15.36
C GLY A 342 13.87 0.56 -14.29
N PRO A 343 13.77 1.02 -13.02
CA PRO A 343 14.66 0.58 -11.94
C PRO A 343 14.53 -0.90 -11.61
N THR A 344 15.66 -1.57 -11.43
CA THR A 344 15.66 -2.97 -10.97
C THR A 344 15.45 -3.03 -9.46
N VAL A 345 14.38 -3.69 -9.02
CA VAL A 345 14.16 -4.01 -7.60
C VAL A 345 15.06 -5.20 -7.22
N THR A 346 16.05 -4.96 -6.37
CA THR A 346 17.04 -5.98 -5.96
C THR A 346 16.67 -6.69 -4.66
N ALA A 347 15.87 -6.05 -3.79
CA ALA A 347 15.28 -6.69 -2.62
C ALA A 347 14.04 -5.92 -2.12
N VAL A 348 13.12 -6.64 -1.48
CA VAL A 348 12.01 -6.09 -0.68
C VAL A 348 12.04 -6.80 0.66
N TRP A 349 11.94 -6.08 1.77
CA TRP A 349 11.89 -6.67 3.12
C TRP A 349 10.82 -6.03 3.99
N GLY A 350 10.44 -6.73 5.06
CA GLY A 350 9.39 -6.31 5.97
C GLY A 350 8.69 -7.52 6.61
N VAL A 351 7.45 -7.34 7.07
CA VAL A 351 6.73 -8.39 7.78
C VAL A 351 5.74 -9.09 6.87
N THR A 352 5.96 -10.38 6.63
CA THR A 352 4.96 -11.27 6.00
C THR A 352 3.76 -11.43 6.93
N THR A 353 2.57 -11.32 6.36
CA THR A 353 1.31 -11.36 7.10
C THR A 353 0.18 -11.93 6.24
N ARG A 354 -0.87 -12.41 6.89
CA ARG A 354 -2.08 -12.89 6.21
C ARG A 354 -2.87 -11.76 5.57
N SER A 355 -3.56 -12.06 4.48
CA SER A 355 -4.40 -11.14 3.74
C SER A 355 -5.50 -10.52 4.62
N PRO A 356 -5.79 -9.22 4.45
CA PRO A 356 -6.96 -8.60 5.06
C PRO A 356 -8.26 -8.82 4.28
N ALA A 357 -8.32 -9.74 3.30
CA ALA A 357 -9.50 -9.96 2.45
C ALA A 357 -10.80 -10.13 3.26
N THR A 358 -10.77 -10.85 4.38
CA THR A 358 -11.92 -11.04 5.29
C THR A 358 -12.34 -9.79 6.07
N ARG A 359 -11.57 -8.70 5.98
CA ARG A 359 -11.85 -7.38 6.59
C ARG A 359 -12.30 -6.34 5.56
N LEU A 360 -12.31 -6.68 4.27
CA LEU A 360 -12.98 -5.84 3.27
C LEU A 360 -14.50 -5.97 3.48
N PRO A 361 -15.27 -4.89 3.28
CA PRO A 361 -16.73 -4.97 3.29
C PRO A 361 -17.22 -5.93 2.20
N PRO A 362 -18.35 -6.63 2.38
CA PRO A 362 -18.81 -7.67 1.44
C PRO A 362 -19.11 -7.15 0.02
N ASN A 363 -19.40 -5.86 -0.11
CA ASN A 363 -19.66 -5.18 -1.38
C ASN A 363 -18.41 -4.42 -1.90
N VAL A 364 -17.19 -4.87 -1.58
CA VAL A 364 -15.95 -4.27 -2.12
C VAL A 364 -15.19 -5.33 -2.92
N SER A 365 -15.32 -5.26 -4.24
CA SER A 365 -14.71 -6.21 -5.18
C SER A 365 -13.42 -5.62 -5.75
N VAL A 366 -12.30 -5.81 -5.04
CA VAL A 366 -10.97 -5.38 -5.48
C VAL A 366 -9.98 -6.54 -5.53
N GLY A 367 -8.96 -6.43 -6.38
CA GLY A 367 -7.84 -7.39 -6.49
C GLY A 367 -6.89 -7.37 -5.29
N VAL A 368 -7.41 -7.62 -4.09
CA VAL A 368 -6.64 -7.85 -2.86
C VAL A 368 -5.89 -9.18 -2.95
N VAL A 369 -4.72 -9.27 -2.34
CA VAL A 369 -4.00 -10.55 -2.17
C VAL A 369 -4.89 -11.56 -1.43
N THR A 370 -4.81 -12.85 -1.78
CA THR A 370 -5.65 -13.91 -1.18
C THR A 370 -5.02 -14.51 0.08
N ASP A 371 -3.71 -14.78 0.04
CA ASP A 371 -3.02 -15.61 1.02
C ASP A 371 -2.16 -14.77 1.97
N GLU A 372 -0.83 -14.83 1.87
CA GLU A 372 0.07 -13.97 2.63
C GLU A 372 0.75 -12.92 1.73
N TYR A 373 1.16 -11.81 2.34
CA TYR A 373 1.92 -10.77 1.66
C TYR A 373 2.93 -10.11 2.60
N THR A 374 4.04 -9.66 2.04
CA THR A 374 5.05 -8.88 2.78
C THR A 374 4.64 -7.42 2.86
N ARG A 375 4.36 -6.92 4.08
CA ARG A 375 4.27 -5.49 4.37
C ARG A 375 5.66 -4.89 4.22
N SER A 376 5.98 -4.38 3.03
CA SER A 376 7.29 -3.81 2.70
C SER A 376 7.65 -2.65 3.63
N TYR A 377 8.56 -2.87 4.57
CA TYR A 377 9.19 -1.82 5.38
C TYR A 377 10.48 -1.32 4.74
N GLY A 378 11.00 -2.00 3.73
CA GLY A 378 12.04 -1.43 2.89
C GLY A 378 12.17 -2.09 1.53
N LEU A 379 12.99 -1.44 0.72
CA LEU A 379 13.20 -1.72 -0.69
C LEU A 379 14.65 -1.38 -1.03
N ALA A 380 15.31 -2.24 -1.79
CA ALA A 380 16.55 -1.90 -2.49
C ALA A 380 16.31 -1.87 -3.99
N VAL A 381 16.87 -0.86 -4.63
CA VAL A 381 16.82 -0.62 -6.06
C VAL A 381 18.22 -0.43 -6.63
N ARG A 382 18.35 -0.71 -7.91
CA ARG A 382 19.51 -0.37 -8.74
C ARG A 382 18.99 0.39 -9.96
N ASN A 383 19.59 1.53 -10.25
CA ASN A 383 19.23 2.34 -11.42
C ASN A 383 20.41 3.20 -11.89
N GLU A 384 20.48 3.46 -13.20
CA GLU A 384 21.47 4.35 -13.82
C GLU A 384 21.15 5.83 -13.56
N THR A 385 19.86 6.17 -13.60
CA THR A 385 19.33 7.54 -13.40
C THR A 385 19.14 7.92 -11.93
N LEU A 386 19.63 7.10 -10.99
CA LEU A 386 19.44 7.32 -9.55
C LEU A 386 20.11 8.63 -9.14
N ASP A 387 19.30 9.62 -8.74
CA ASP A 387 19.75 10.88 -8.15
C ASP A 387 19.29 10.97 -6.70
N PRO A 388 20.16 10.63 -5.71
CA PRO A 388 19.85 10.65 -4.29
C PRO A 388 19.37 11.99 -3.72
N GLU A 389 19.51 13.13 -4.40
CA GLU A 389 18.96 14.42 -3.93
C GLU A 389 17.47 14.59 -4.29
N HIS A 390 17.04 13.98 -5.40
CA HIS A 390 15.68 14.08 -5.93
C HIS A 390 14.78 12.89 -5.53
N VAL A 391 15.32 11.87 -4.86
CA VAL A 391 14.51 10.73 -4.41
C VAL A 391 13.47 11.17 -3.37
N GLN A 392 12.24 10.70 -3.53
CA GLN A 392 11.14 10.96 -2.59
C GLN A 392 10.40 9.67 -2.22
N VAL A 393 10.22 9.45 -0.92
CA VAL A 393 9.30 8.44 -0.38
C VAL A 393 7.90 9.04 -0.32
N HIS A 394 6.93 8.39 -0.97
CA HIS A 394 5.52 8.79 -0.97
C HIS A 394 4.71 7.87 -0.06
N GLY A 395 3.98 8.47 0.87
CA GLY A 395 3.23 7.78 1.91
C GLY A 395 1.80 7.44 1.53
N ILE A 396 1.22 6.46 2.23
CA ILE A 396 -0.17 6.01 2.00
C ILE A 396 -1.26 7.07 2.22
N VAL A 397 -0.95 8.21 2.86
CA VAL A 397 -1.87 9.33 3.00
C VAL A 397 -1.49 10.43 2.00
N ARG A 398 -2.48 10.93 1.24
CA ARG A 398 -2.25 11.95 0.21
C ARG A 398 -1.54 13.18 0.79
N GLY A 399 -0.44 13.57 0.17
CA GLY A 399 0.34 14.76 0.52
C GLY A 399 1.38 14.53 1.62
N VAL A 400 1.53 13.30 2.13
CA VAL A 400 2.63 12.95 3.03
C VAL A 400 3.75 12.29 2.22
N SER A 401 4.85 13.01 2.06
CA SER A 401 6.08 12.57 1.41
C SER A 401 7.29 12.93 2.27
N ALA A 402 8.42 12.24 2.09
CA ALA A 402 9.72 12.58 2.67
C ALA A 402 10.78 12.55 1.57
N PRO A 403 11.46 13.68 1.26
CA PRO A 403 12.60 13.69 0.37
C PRO A 403 13.83 13.10 1.07
N LEU A 404 14.69 12.38 0.34
CA LEU A 404 15.91 11.80 0.93
C LEU A 404 17.02 12.83 1.15
N SER A 405 16.94 14.01 0.53
CA SER A 405 17.83 15.15 0.78
C SER A 405 17.67 15.74 2.19
N GLU A 406 16.52 15.56 2.84
CA GLU A 406 16.29 15.92 4.25
C GLU A 406 16.75 14.83 5.24
N VAL A 407 17.32 13.72 4.76
CA VAL A 407 17.72 12.56 5.57
C VAL A 407 19.23 12.32 5.48
N THR A 408 19.86 11.98 6.61
CA THR A 408 21.25 11.51 6.64
C THR A 408 21.39 10.17 5.91
N ARG A 409 21.85 10.23 4.67
CA ARG A 409 22.15 9.05 3.84
C ARG A 409 23.50 8.46 4.25
N THR A 410 23.54 7.14 4.43
CA THR A 410 24.79 6.41 4.73
C THR A 410 25.35 5.78 3.47
N ALA A 411 26.40 6.38 2.90
CA ALA A 411 27.11 5.80 1.77
C ALA A 411 27.89 4.54 2.21
N ARG A 412 27.78 3.45 1.46
CA ARG A 412 28.51 2.20 1.67
C ARG A 412 29.39 1.91 0.43
N PRO A 413 30.73 1.89 0.56
CA PRO A 413 31.60 1.61 -0.57
C PRO A 413 31.50 0.14 -0.97
N ILE A 414 31.42 -0.13 -2.27
CA ILE A 414 31.66 -1.46 -2.85
C ILE A 414 33.11 -1.51 -3.32
N ARG A 415 33.82 -2.61 -3.02
CA ARG A 415 35.23 -2.83 -3.35
C ARG A 415 35.41 -4.16 -4.07
N GLU A 416 36.42 -4.25 -4.94
CA GLU A 416 36.87 -5.57 -5.41
C GLU A 416 37.78 -6.22 -4.37
N PRO A 417 37.54 -7.48 -3.97
CA PRO A 417 38.43 -8.19 -3.05
C PRO A 417 39.66 -8.73 -3.81
N ASN A 418 40.80 -8.80 -3.13
CA ASN A 418 41.97 -9.52 -3.62
C ASN A 418 41.83 -11.00 -3.23
N LEU A 419 41.21 -11.78 -4.12
CA LEU A 419 41.15 -13.24 -4.07
C LEU A 419 42.35 -13.83 -4.82
N SER A 420 43.06 -14.77 -4.21
CA SER A 420 44.06 -15.58 -4.91
C SER A 420 44.10 -17.02 -4.41
N VAL A 421 44.39 -17.94 -5.33
CA VAL A 421 44.53 -19.38 -5.09
C VAL A 421 45.88 -19.84 -5.61
N ARG A 422 46.66 -20.51 -4.76
CA ARG A 422 48.00 -21.00 -5.13
C ARG A 422 48.18 -22.44 -4.72
N LEU A 423 48.80 -23.23 -5.60
CA LEU A 423 49.37 -24.51 -5.24
C LEU A 423 50.56 -24.25 -4.30
N ILE A 424 50.52 -24.79 -3.08
CA ILE A 424 51.61 -24.64 -2.09
C ILE A 424 52.40 -25.92 -1.87
N ASP A 425 51.80 -27.08 -2.18
CA ASP A 425 52.45 -28.38 -2.12
C ASP A 425 51.75 -29.35 -3.11
N SER A 426 52.48 -30.33 -3.62
CA SER A 426 51.94 -31.34 -4.54
C SER A 426 52.80 -32.60 -4.62
N SER A 427 52.13 -33.75 -4.62
CA SER A 427 52.69 -35.09 -4.86
C SER A 427 52.13 -35.70 -6.15
N GLY A 428 52.48 -36.97 -6.42
CA GLY A 428 51.88 -37.74 -7.52
C GLY A 428 50.38 -38.05 -7.32
N SER A 429 49.84 -37.91 -6.11
CA SER A 429 48.47 -38.32 -5.77
C SER A 429 47.59 -37.23 -5.13
N ALA A 430 48.17 -36.09 -4.74
CA ALA A 430 47.42 -34.98 -4.15
C ALA A 430 48.11 -33.62 -4.34
N ALA A 431 47.34 -32.55 -4.20
CA ALA A 431 47.79 -31.17 -4.13
C ALA A 431 47.21 -30.45 -2.92
N THR A 432 47.97 -29.57 -2.30
CA THR A 432 47.47 -28.64 -1.27
C THR A 432 47.39 -27.24 -1.85
N LEU A 433 46.18 -26.70 -1.87
CA LEU A 433 45.86 -25.37 -2.36
C LEU A 433 45.73 -24.41 -1.18
N ARG A 434 46.33 -23.22 -1.28
CA ARG A 434 46.12 -22.11 -0.37
C ARG A 434 45.26 -21.04 -1.03
N ILE A 435 44.15 -20.73 -0.39
CA ILE A 435 43.21 -19.68 -0.76
C ILE A 435 43.47 -18.49 0.15
N THR A 436 43.50 -17.28 -0.39
CA THR A 436 43.67 -16.03 0.37
C THR A 436 42.65 -15.00 -0.13
N VAL A 437 41.93 -14.36 0.80
CA VAL A 437 40.96 -13.30 0.48
C VAL A 437 41.22 -12.07 1.36
N ARG A 438 41.50 -10.93 0.74
CA ARG A 438 41.84 -9.67 1.41
C ARG A 438 41.10 -8.47 0.84
N ASP A 439 40.88 -7.46 1.67
CA ASP A 439 40.45 -6.14 1.23
C ASP A 439 41.55 -5.49 0.39
N SER A 440 41.22 -5.04 -0.81
CA SER A 440 42.19 -4.49 -1.78
C SER A 440 42.79 -3.14 -1.39
N GLN A 441 42.10 -2.35 -0.55
CA GLN A 441 42.55 -1.01 -0.15
C GLN A 441 43.39 -1.02 1.12
N THR A 442 43.06 -1.90 2.07
CA THR A 442 43.66 -1.97 3.41
C THR A 442 44.58 -3.16 3.61
N GLY A 443 44.52 -4.17 2.73
CA GLY A 443 45.24 -5.45 2.89
C GLY A 443 44.69 -6.34 4.02
N ALA A 444 43.66 -5.90 4.73
CA ALA A 444 43.05 -6.62 5.85
C ALA A 444 42.44 -7.96 5.39
N PRO A 445 42.53 -9.02 6.21
CA PRO A 445 41.89 -10.29 5.89
C PRO A 445 40.36 -10.18 5.89
N LEU A 446 39.68 -10.76 4.90
CA LEU A 446 38.22 -10.79 4.90
C LEU A 446 37.69 -11.96 5.73
N ARG A 447 36.66 -11.70 6.54
CA ARG A 447 35.85 -12.73 7.18
C ARG A 447 34.53 -12.84 6.43
N VAL A 448 34.19 -14.06 6.01
CA VAL A 448 33.03 -14.34 5.16
C VAL A 448 31.71 -14.29 5.95
N THR A 449 31.76 -14.62 7.25
CA THR A 449 30.59 -14.86 8.12
C THR A 449 30.49 -13.96 9.36
N GLU A 450 31.46 -13.07 9.62
CA GLU A 450 31.41 -12.15 10.77
C GLU A 450 31.39 -10.68 10.33
N SER A 451 30.18 -10.12 10.18
CA SER A 451 29.95 -8.67 10.06
C SER A 451 29.20 -8.14 11.28
N ALA A 452 29.89 -8.04 12.41
CA ALA A 452 29.32 -7.54 13.67
C ALA A 452 29.62 -6.04 13.89
N ALA A 453 28.79 -5.14 13.32
CA ALA A 453 28.73 -3.71 13.67
C ALA A 453 27.38 -3.08 13.19
N PRO A 454 27.02 -1.86 13.62
CA PRO A 454 25.74 -1.61 14.27
C PRO A 454 24.55 -1.45 13.30
N LYS A 455 23.40 -2.03 13.69
CA LYS A 455 22.10 -1.95 13.00
C LYS A 455 22.19 -2.11 11.47
N PRO A 456 22.46 -3.34 10.97
CA PRO A 456 22.18 -3.64 9.57
C PRO A 456 20.71 -3.36 9.24
N ILE A 457 20.43 -3.06 7.98
CA ILE A 457 19.06 -3.13 7.45
C ILE A 457 18.56 -4.54 7.74
N VAL A 458 17.51 -4.64 8.58
CA VAL A 458 16.98 -5.87 9.21
C VAL A 458 17.33 -7.14 8.44
N ALA A 459 18.33 -7.89 8.94
CA ALA A 459 18.71 -9.30 8.74
C ALA A 459 18.49 -10.05 7.39
N ASP A 460 18.00 -9.41 6.33
CA ASP A 460 17.46 -10.03 5.12
C ASP A 460 18.46 -9.97 3.95
N GLY A 461 19.74 -10.13 4.25
CA GLY A 461 20.83 -10.27 3.28
C GLY A 461 21.44 -11.66 3.37
N PRO A 462 21.70 -12.35 2.25
CA PRO A 462 22.51 -13.57 2.30
C PRO A 462 23.90 -13.22 2.84
N ASP A 463 24.41 -14.11 3.69
CA ASP A 463 25.80 -14.09 4.12
C ASP A 463 26.72 -14.29 2.91
N GLY A 464 27.98 -13.87 3.07
CA GLY A 464 28.99 -14.19 2.08
C GLY A 464 29.22 -15.70 2.01
N THR A 465 29.65 -16.18 0.85
CA THR A 465 30.12 -17.56 0.71
C THR A 465 31.48 -17.60 0.01
N LEU A 466 32.23 -18.64 0.30
CA LEU A 466 33.45 -18.98 -0.42
C LEU A 466 33.36 -20.46 -0.76
N SER A 467 33.64 -20.83 -2.00
CA SER A 467 33.58 -22.22 -2.45
C SER A 467 34.73 -22.56 -3.39
N ILE A 468 35.08 -23.85 -3.45
CA ILE A 468 36.02 -24.43 -4.41
C ILE A 468 35.29 -25.51 -5.22
N ASN A 469 35.17 -25.33 -6.53
CA ASN A 469 34.35 -26.17 -7.42
C ASN A 469 32.90 -26.41 -6.90
N GLY A 470 32.35 -25.47 -6.13
CA GLY A 470 31.03 -25.55 -5.50
C GLY A 470 31.01 -26.10 -4.06
N GLU A 471 32.10 -26.71 -3.57
CA GLU A 471 32.21 -27.10 -2.15
C GLU A 471 32.51 -25.89 -1.25
N PRO A 472 31.77 -25.66 -0.15
CA PRO A 472 32.04 -24.55 0.78
C PRO A 472 33.43 -24.61 1.42
N VAL A 473 34.04 -23.44 1.60
CA VAL A 473 35.35 -23.23 2.24
C VAL A 473 35.23 -22.18 3.34
N THR A 474 35.64 -22.53 4.57
CA THR A 474 35.74 -21.58 5.69
C THR A 474 37.13 -20.92 5.70
N LEU A 475 37.19 -19.60 5.73
CA LEU A 475 38.44 -18.87 5.96
C LEU A 475 38.80 -18.83 7.45
N GLY A 476 40.09 -18.94 7.74
CA GLY A 476 40.65 -18.65 9.06
C GLY A 476 40.65 -17.15 9.39
N PRO A 477 40.98 -16.78 10.65
CA PRO A 477 41.01 -15.38 11.09
C PRO A 477 41.99 -14.47 10.32
N ASP A 478 42.97 -15.07 9.61
CA ASP A 478 43.99 -14.41 8.79
C ASP A 478 43.58 -14.26 7.31
N GLY A 479 42.33 -14.60 6.97
CA GLY A 479 41.79 -14.51 5.62
C GLY A 479 42.31 -15.61 4.68
N THR A 480 42.88 -16.70 5.22
CA THR A 480 43.37 -17.82 4.41
C THR A 480 42.67 -19.13 4.73
N ALA A 481 42.65 -20.05 3.76
CA ALA A 481 42.22 -21.43 3.92
C ALA A 481 43.15 -22.36 3.15
N THR A 482 43.30 -23.59 3.62
CA THR A 482 44.02 -24.65 2.90
C THR A 482 43.07 -25.81 2.59
N ARG A 483 43.15 -26.33 1.37
CA ARG A 483 42.37 -27.50 0.92
C ARG A 483 43.29 -28.46 0.20
N THR A 484 43.34 -29.70 0.66
CA THR A 484 44.01 -30.79 -0.07
C THR A 484 43.01 -31.43 -1.03
N VAL A 485 43.45 -31.69 -2.25
CA VAL A 485 42.65 -32.24 -3.35
C VAL A 485 43.39 -33.40 -4.01
N SER A 486 42.67 -34.44 -4.41
CA SER A 486 43.25 -35.70 -4.93
C SER A 486 43.03 -35.92 -6.43
N GLU A 487 42.10 -35.19 -7.05
CA GLU A 487 41.74 -35.39 -8.45
C GLU A 487 42.49 -34.41 -9.39
N PRO A 488 43.17 -34.88 -10.45
CA PRO A 488 43.84 -34.00 -11.40
C PRO A 488 42.82 -33.13 -12.14
N GLY A 489 42.99 -31.80 -12.15
CA GLY A 489 41.97 -30.92 -12.73
C GLY A 489 42.21 -29.42 -12.58
N LEU A 490 41.16 -28.67 -12.93
CA LEU A 490 41.04 -27.23 -12.68
C LEU A 490 40.20 -27.02 -11.41
N TYR A 491 40.71 -26.17 -10.52
CA TYR A 491 40.08 -25.81 -9.26
C TYR A 491 39.75 -24.33 -9.29
N THR A 492 38.46 -24.03 -9.44
CA THR A 492 37.91 -22.67 -9.43
C THR A 492 37.44 -22.35 -8.02
N VAL A 493 38.02 -21.32 -7.42
CA VAL A 493 37.51 -20.74 -6.18
C VAL A 493 36.63 -19.55 -6.52
N ARG A 494 35.46 -19.49 -5.89
CA ARG A 494 34.47 -18.43 -6.08
C ARG A 494 34.09 -17.84 -4.73
N PHE A 495 34.30 -16.53 -4.60
CA PHE A 495 33.85 -15.72 -3.50
C PHE A 495 32.57 -14.98 -3.91
N GLU A 496 31.50 -15.19 -3.15
CA GLU A 496 30.25 -14.44 -3.27
C GLU A 496 30.10 -13.54 -2.04
N PRO A 497 29.96 -12.21 -2.21
CA PRO A 497 30.00 -11.27 -1.11
C PRO A 497 28.68 -11.26 -0.33
N ALA A 498 28.77 -10.97 0.97
CA ALA A 498 27.60 -10.63 1.76
C ALA A 498 26.89 -9.39 1.17
N SER A 499 25.57 -9.31 1.35
CA SER A 499 24.79 -8.18 0.83
C SER A 499 25.28 -6.84 1.40
N TRP A 500 25.51 -5.84 0.54
CA TRP A 500 25.89 -4.48 0.98
C TRP A 500 24.87 -3.83 1.92
N ARG A 501 23.62 -4.31 1.95
CA ARG A 501 22.56 -3.87 2.87
C ARG A 501 22.88 -4.23 4.33
N THR A 502 23.57 -5.34 4.55
CA THR A 502 23.95 -5.87 5.86
C THR A 502 25.41 -5.57 6.21
N THR A 503 26.31 -5.49 5.22
CA THR A 503 27.76 -5.30 5.43
C THR A 503 28.29 -3.95 4.90
N SER A 504 29.34 -3.39 5.53
CA SER A 504 30.08 -2.22 5.06
C SER A 504 31.53 -2.26 5.59
N PRO A 505 32.58 -2.11 4.75
CA PRO A 505 32.55 -2.00 3.28
C PRO A 505 31.94 -3.26 2.65
N ALA A 506 31.30 -3.10 1.51
CA ALA A 506 30.77 -4.20 0.73
C ALA A 506 31.77 -4.64 -0.35
N TYR A 507 31.59 -5.84 -0.90
CA TYR A 507 32.50 -6.40 -1.90
C TYR A 507 31.77 -6.83 -3.17
N THR A 508 32.50 -6.96 -4.27
CA THR A 508 32.06 -7.66 -5.49
C THR A 508 32.28 -9.17 -5.36
N ALA A 509 31.66 -9.95 -6.24
CA ALA A 509 32.04 -11.34 -6.43
C ALA A 509 33.40 -11.42 -7.13
N ALA A 510 34.20 -12.43 -6.76
CA ALA A 510 35.50 -12.69 -7.34
C ALA A 510 35.69 -14.18 -7.57
N SER A 511 36.50 -14.54 -8.56
CA SER A 511 36.90 -15.92 -8.82
C SER A 511 38.35 -16.00 -9.26
N ASP A 512 39.06 -17.03 -8.83
CA ASP A 512 40.41 -17.35 -9.28
C ASP A 512 40.54 -18.86 -9.49
N THR A 513 41.44 -19.28 -10.38
CA THR A 513 41.55 -20.67 -10.84
C THR A 513 42.97 -21.18 -10.77
N VAL A 514 43.16 -22.34 -10.16
CA VAL A 514 44.45 -23.05 -10.14
C VAL A 514 44.30 -24.40 -10.83
N ARG A 515 45.31 -24.81 -11.61
CA ARG A 515 45.36 -26.14 -12.23
C ARG A 515 46.38 -27.01 -11.50
N TRP A 516 46.02 -28.25 -11.21
CA TRP A 516 46.95 -29.26 -10.74
C TRP A 516 46.85 -30.52 -11.59
N HIS A 517 47.99 -31.18 -11.80
CA HIS A 517 48.09 -32.47 -12.46
C HIS A 517 49.34 -33.22 -11.96
N PRO A 518 49.31 -34.54 -11.74
CA PRO A 518 50.48 -35.32 -11.29
C PRO A 518 51.70 -35.13 -12.21
N LEU A 519 51.50 -35.17 -13.53
CA LEU A 519 52.55 -34.92 -14.54
C LEU A 519 53.04 -33.46 -14.60
N GLY A 520 52.52 -32.57 -13.77
CA GLY A 520 53.13 -31.27 -13.48
C GLY A 520 54.32 -31.36 -12.50
N THR A 521 54.59 -32.54 -11.94
CA THR A 521 55.63 -32.79 -10.94
C THR A 521 56.63 -33.84 -11.42
N LEU A 522 57.89 -33.75 -10.99
CA LEU A 522 58.91 -34.79 -11.25
C LEU A 522 58.49 -36.16 -10.71
N ALA A 523 57.87 -36.20 -9.52
CA ALA A 523 57.39 -37.44 -8.91
C ALA A 523 56.31 -38.14 -9.78
N GLY A 524 55.36 -37.38 -10.35
CA GLY A 524 54.36 -37.92 -11.26
C GLY A 524 54.95 -38.46 -12.57
N TRP A 525 56.03 -37.86 -13.09
CA TRP A 525 56.77 -38.41 -14.24
C TRP A 525 57.50 -39.72 -13.90
N VAL A 526 58.14 -39.81 -12.73
CA VAL A 526 58.76 -41.05 -12.27
C VAL A 526 57.71 -42.15 -12.10
N GLN A 527 56.57 -41.85 -11.46
CA GLN A 527 55.48 -42.80 -11.27
C GLN A 527 54.84 -43.23 -12.60
N LEU A 528 54.73 -42.33 -13.59
CA LEU A 528 54.28 -42.69 -14.94
C LEU A 528 55.27 -43.65 -15.63
N LEU A 529 56.57 -43.36 -15.55
CA LEU A 529 57.62 -44.21 -16.14
C LEU A 529 57.67 -45.59 -15.47
N GLU A 530 57.56 -45.65 -14.14
CA GLU A 530 57.48 -46.89 -13.38
C GLU A 530 56.23 -47.70 -13.76
N THR A 531 55.06 -47.05 -13.86
CA THR A 531 53.81 -47.72 -14.27
C THR A 531 53.91 -48.23 -15.71
N ALA A 532 54.46 -47.42 -16.63
CA ALA A 532 54.68 -47.81 -18.02
C ALA A 532 55.70 -48.95 -18.14
N PHE A 533 56.72 -48.99 -17.28
CA PHE A 533 57.68 -50.10 -17.20
C PHE A 533 57.00 -51.39 -16.72
N TRP A 534 56.26 -51.35 -15.59
CA TRP A 534 55.58 -52.52 -15.05
C TRP A 534 54.43 -53.05 -15.92
N VAL A 535 53.76 -52.19 -16.70
CA VAL A 535 52.77 -52.62 -17.71
C VAL A 535 53.46 -53.09 -19.00
N GLY A 536 54.53 -52.42 -19.42
CA GLY A 536 55.28 -52.73 -20.63
C GLY A 536 56.07 -54.04 -20.56
N VAL A 537 56.65 -54.38 -19.40
CA VAL A 537 57.46 -55.60 -19.22
C VAL A 537 56.65 -56.89 -19.49
N PRO A 538 55.46 -57.12 -18.91
CA PRO A 538 54.64 -58.29 -19.23
C PRO A 538 54.25 -58.37 -20.72
N ILE A 539 53.92 -57.23 -21.34
CA ILE A 539 53.56 -57.17 -22.77
C ILE A 539 54.79 -57.50 -23.64
N ALA A 540 55.96 -56.95 -23.32
CA ALA A 540 57.21 -57.23 -24.02
C ALA A 540 57.63 -58.70 -23.84
N VAL A 541 57.52 -59.25 -22.63
CA VAL A 541 57.78 -60.67 -22.35
C VAL A 541 56.82 -61.58 -23.12
N ALA A 542 55.52 -61.29 -23.12
CA ALA A 542 54.53 -62.05 -23.88
C ALA A 542 54.77 -61.95 -25.40
N TRP A 543 55.17 -60.78 -25.90
CA TRP A 543 55.53 -60.60 -27.31
C TRP A 543 56.82 -61.35 -27.68
N ILE A 544 57.86 -61.31 -26.86
CA ILE A 544 59.12 -62.07 -27.06
C ILE A 544 58.84 -63.57 -27.01
N ALA A 545 58.09 -64.05 -26.01
CA ALA A 545 57.71 -65.45 -25.86
C ALA A 545 56.84 -65.92 -27.04
N GLY A 546 55.83 -65.14 -27.44
CA GLY A 546 55.02 -65.42 -28.63
C GLY A 546 55.85 -65.46 -29.91
N ARG A 547 56.86 -64.59 -30.05
CA ARG A 547 57.78 -64.60 -31.20
C ARG A 547 58.74 -65.80 -31.18
N GLN A 548 59.20 -66.24 -30.02
CA GLN A 548 59.98 -67.48 -29.88
C GLN A 548 59.14 -68.74 -30.15
N ILE A 549 57.89 -68.78 -29.67
CA ILE A 549 56.94 -69.86 -29.98
C ILE A 549 56.64 -69.89 -31.49
N ALA A 550 56.42 -68.74 -32.12
CA ALA A 550 56.27 -68.66 -33.57
C ALA A 550 57.52 -69.17 -34.31
N HIS A 551 58.73 -68.83 -33.84
CA HIS A 551 59.97 -69.35 -34.39
C HIS A 551 60.11 -70.88 -34.22
N LEU A 552 59.69 -71.44 -33.09
CA LEU A 552 59.68 -72.90 -32.86
C LEU A 552 58.67 -73.61 -33.78
N ILE A 553 57.46 -73.07 -33.92
CA ILE A 553 56.42 -73.62 -34.81
C ILE A 553 56.82 -73.50 -36.29
N SER A 554 57.52 -72.44 -36.69
CA SER A 554 58.12 -72.31 -38.04
C SER A 554 59.43 -73.09 -38.22
N GLY A 555 59.99 -73.66 -37.15
CA GLY A 555 61.22 -74.45 -37.17
C GLY A 555 61.00 -75.93 -37.51
N GLU A 556 59.75 -76.39 -37.48
CA GLU A 556 59.39 -77.80 -37.70
C GLU A 556 58.75 -78.05 -39.08
N SER A 557 59.39 -77.50 -40.12
CA SER A 557 59.23 -77.95 -41.51
C SER A 557 60.59 -78.26 -42.12
N ARG A 558 61.16 -79.43 -41.76
CA ARG A 558 62.26 -80.05 -42.51
C ARG A 558 61.68 -80.98 -43.58
N THR A 559 61.71 -80.54 -44.84
CA THR A 559 61.96 -81.33 -46.06
C THR A 559 62.06 -80.37 -47.23
#